data_AF-A0A5K4F6I1-F1
#
_entry.id   AF-A0A5K4F6I1-F1
#
_cell.length_a   1.000
_cell.length_b   1.000
_cell.length_c   1.000
_cell.angle_alpha   90.00
_cell.angle_beta   90.00
_cell.angle_gamma   90.00
#
_symmetry.space_group_name_H-M   'P 1'
#
loop_
_entity.id
_entity.type
_entity.pdbx_description
1 polymer ?
#
loop_
_entity_poly.entity_id
_entity_poly.type
_entity_poly.pdbx_seq_one_letter_code
_entity_poly.pdbx_strand_id
1 'polypeptide(L)'
;MKKRPKLSLIFDEEKRKEYLTGFRKRKLERKERGRKAAEKQLKDEIKAVKDKYREAARQKLENIQLPGSLDCVENILSSDKQVIGDHSVVIQELDLCNSHYFMGACKERNSDPIISAEEPHMSLKKALKMNPMRSKKRFRRSKKQTSKYKRRK
;
A
#
# COMPACT_ATOMS: atom_id res chain seq x y z
N MET A 1 32.36 51.26 20.44
CA MET A 1 32.10 49.91 19.87
C MET A 1 32.71 48.85 20.77
N LYS A 2 31.92 47.89 21.29
CA LYS A 2 32.42 46.86 22.21
C LYS A 2 33.27 45.83 21.43
N LYS A 3 34.52 45.60 21.86
CA LYS A 3 35.43 44.62 21.24
C LYS A 3 34.93 43.20 21.54
N ARG A 4 34.89 42.33 20.53
CA ARG A 4 34.53 40.92 20.70
C ARG A 4 35.64 40.19 21.48
N PRO A 5 35.30 39.30 22.42
CA PRO A 5 36.29 38.55 23.19
C PRO A 5 37.13 37.65 22.28
N LYS A 6 38.37 37.39 22.69
CA LYS A 6 39.30 36.51 21.96
C LYS A 6 38.81 35.06 22.06
N LEU A 7 38.69 34.39 20.92
CA LEU A 7 38.37 32.96 20.83
C LEU A 7 39.64 32.12 20.99
N SER A 8 39.72 31.33 22.06
CA SER A 8 40.77 30.34 22.25
C SER A 8 40.35 28.99 21.67
N LEU A 9 41.05 28.56 20.62
CA LEU A 9 40.91 27.23 20.04
C LEU A 9 41.85 26.27 20.77
N ILE A 10 41.29 25.42 21.63
CA ILE A 10 42.03 24.36 22.32
C ILE A 10 41.66 23.04 21.65
N PHE A 11 42.67 22.31 21.18
CA PHE A 11 42.46 21.00 20.59
C PHE A 11 42.35 19.96 21.69
N ASP A 12 41.22 19.26 21.67
CA ASP A 12 40.97 18.14 22.55
C ASP A 12 41.65 16.89 21.96
N GLU A 13 42.74 16.44 22.58
CA GLU A 13 43.59 15.40 22.01
C GLU A 13 42.87 14.07 21.82
N GLU A 14 41.91 13.75 22.70
CA GLU A 14 41.09 12.55 22.60
C GLU A 14 40.18 12.60 21.38
N LYS A 15 39.50 13.73 21.15
CA LYS A 15 38.69 13.96 19.95
C LYS A 15 39.54 13.93 18.69
N ARG A 16 40.78 14.45 18.75
CA ARG A 16 41.73 14.38 17.63
C ARG A 16 42.11 12.92 17.33
N LYS A 17 42.39 12.11 18.35
CA LYS A 17 42.74 10.69 18.21
C LYS A 17 41.57 9.89 17.63
N GLU A 18 40.35 10.12 18.10
CA GLU A 18 39.16 9.49 17.54
C GLU A 18 38.87 9.99 16.12
N TYR A 19 39.12 11.26 15.83
CA TYR A 19 39.00 11.78 14.48
C TYR A 19 39.99 11.08 13.53
N LEU A 20 41.25 10.94 13.91
CA LEU A 20 42.29 10.34 13.07
C LEU A 20 42.20 8.81 12.95
N THR A 21 41.71 8.09 13.96
CA THR A 21 41.64 6.61 13.91
C THR A 21 40.23 6.09 13.61
N GLY A 22 39.20 6.91 13.84
CA GLY A 22 37.79 6.53 13.72
C GLY A 22 37.22 6.44 12.30
N PHE A 23 38.05 6.44 11.25
CA PHE A 23 37.58 6.42 9.86
C PHE A 23 36.66 5.23 9.56
N ARG A 24 36.97 4.03 10.09
CA ARG A 24 36.13 2.84 9.93
C ARG A 24 34.77 3.02 10.60
N LYS A 25 34.73 3.57 11.82
CA LYS A 25 33.48 3.87 12.54
C LYS A 25 32.61 4.82 11.69
N ARG A 26 33.17 5.96 11.26
CA ARG A 26 32.47 6.93 10.40
C ARG A 26 32.00 6.35 9.08
N LYS A 27 32.79 5.46 8.46
CA LYS A 27 32.39 4.77 7.23
C LYS A 27 31.18 3.87 7.46
N LEU A 28 31.15 3.13 8.57
CA LEU A 28 30.01 2.30 8.93
C LEU A 28 28.78 3.14 9.28
N GLU A 29 28.94 4.20 10.06
CA GLU A 29 27.86 5.13 10.38
C GLU A 29 27.24 5.76 9.14
N ARG A 30 28.06 6.20 8.17
CA ARG A 30 27.57 6.70 6.88
C ARG A 30 26.79 5.64 6.11
N LYS A 31 27.28 4.40 6.07
CA LYS A 31 26.57 3.28 5.43
C LYS A 31 25.23 2.99 6.11
N GLU A 32 25.22 2.92 7.43
CA GLU A 32 24.00 2.69 8.22
C GLU A 32 23.00 3.84 8.06
N ARG A 33 23.46 5.09 8.05
CA ARG A 33 22.61 6.26 7.80
C ARG A 33 21.99 6.20 6.42
N GLY A 34 22.77 5.89 5.39
CA GLY A 34 22.27 5.73 4.02
C GLY A 34 21.24 4.60 3.91
N ARG A 35 21.52 3.45 4.52
CA ARG A 35 20.59 2.31 4.56
C ARG A 35 19.27 2.66 5.25
N LYS A 36 19.34 3.31 6.42
CA LYS A 36 18.15 3.73 7.18
C LYS A 36 17.33 4.77 6.42
N ALA A 37 17.97 5.73 5.75
CA ALA A 37 17.29 6.73 4.93
C ALA A 37 16.54 6.07 3.74
N ALA A 38 17.21 5.16 3.01
CA ALA A 38 16.59 4.43 1.92
C ALA A 38 15.44 3.53 2.39
N GLU A 39 15.60 2.85 3.53
CA GLU A 39 14.53 2.02 4.12
C GLU A 39 13.33 2.87 4.56
N LYS A 40 13.57 4.07 5.09
CA LYS A 40 12.50 5.01 5.46
C LYS A 40 11.72 5.47 4.24
N GLN A 41 12.41 5.94 3.20
CA GLN A 41 11.79 6.38 1.94
C GLN A 41 10.92 5.27 1.33
N LEU A 42 11.44 4.04 1.27
CA LEU A 42 10.71 2.89 0.74
C LEU A 42 9.47 2.55 1.58
N LYS A 43 9.54 2.66 2.92
CA LYS A 43 8.37 2.46 3.79
C LYS A 43 7.30 3.51 3.56
N ASP A 44 7.70 4.77 3.42
CA ASP A 44 6.79 5.90 3.21
C ASP A 44 6.08 5.76 1.85
N GLU A 45 6.80 5.38 0.79
CA GLU A 45 6.23 5.10 -0.53
C GLU A 45 5.22 3.95 -0.50
N ILE A 46 5.56 2.82 0.14
CA ILE A 46 4.65 1.68 0.26
C ILE A 46 3.39 2.05 1.04
N LYS A 47 3.53 2.85 2.10
CA LYS A 47 2.40 3.32 2.89
C LYS A 47 1.49 4.20 2.04
N ALA A 48 2.04 5.16 1.31
CA ALA A 48 1.28 6.03 0.41
C ALA A 48 0.50 5.23 -0.64
N VAL A 49 1.12 4.22 -1.25
CA VAL A 49 0.42 3.33 -2.20
C VAL A 49 -0.71 2.57 -1.50
N LYS A 50 -0.47 1.98 -0.32
CA LYS A 50 -1.52 1.26 0.42
C LYS A 50 -2.71 2.14 0.77
N ASP A 51 -2.45 3.36 1.23
CA ASP A 51 -3.50 4.28 1.66
C ASP A 51 -4.34 4.74 0.45
N LYS A 52 -3.71 5.07 -0.69
CA LYS A 52 -4.42 5.33 -1.96
C LYS A 52 -5.37 4.21 -2.36
N TYR A 53 -4.92 2.96 -2.30
CA TYR A 53 -5.78 1.82 -2.66
C TYR A 53 -6.90 1.57 -1.64
N ARG A 54 -6.67 1.85 -0.35
CA ARG A 54 -7.72 1.76 0.68
C ARG A 54 -8.79 2.83 0.47
N GLU A 55 -8.38 4.06 0.16
CA GLU A 55 -9.29 5.16 -0.16
C GLU A 55 -10.10 4.85 -1.41
N ALA A 56 -9.46 4.39 -2.49
CA ALA A 56 -10.15 3.96 -3.69
C ALA A 56 -11.14 2.82 -3.43
N ALA A 57 -10.80 1.88 -2.55
CA ALA A 57 -11.72 0.81 -2.15
C ALA A 57 -12.91 1.35 -1.32
N ARG A 58 -12.69 2.31 -0.42
CA ARG A 58 -13.76 2.95 0.36
C ARG A 58 -14.72 3.73 -0.52
N GLN A 59 -14.22 4.56 -1.43
CA GLN A 59 -15.04 5.29 -2.41
C GLN A 59 -15.87 4.33 -3.26
N LYS A 60 -15.29 3.20 -3.69
CA LYS A 60 -16.05 2.18 -4.42
C LYS A 60 -17.18 1.59 -3.58
N LEU A 61 -16.94 1.33 -2.29
CA LEU A 61 -17.97 0.81 -1.38
C LEU A 61 -19.07 1.83 -1.06
N GLU A 62 -18.73 3.11 -0.90
CA GLU A 62 -19.71 4.19 -0.67
C GLU A 62 -20.66 4.34 -1.87
N ASN A 63 -20.15 4.17 -3.08
CA ASN A 63 -20.95 4.20 -4.31
C ASN A 63 -21.76 2.91 -4.55
N ILE A 64 -21.47 1.81 -3.84
CA ILE A 64 -22.24 0.59 -3.93
C ILE A 64 -23.44 0.73 -2.97
N GLN A 65 -24.58 1.15 -3.52
CA GLN A 65 -25.86 0.92 -2.86
C GLN A 65 -26.09 -0.60 -2.81
N LEU A 66 -26.11 -1.15 -1.59
CA LEU A 66 -26.33 -2.58 -1.39
C LEU A 66 -27.75 -2.94 -1.82
N PRO A 67 -27.93 -3.86 -2.77
CA PRO A 67 -29.25 -4.33 -3.14
C PRO A 67 -29.76 -5.28 -2.08
N GLY A 68 -30.57 -4.76 -1.18
CA GLY A 68 -31.01 -5.52 -0.01
C GLY A 68 -31.46 -4.68 1.18
N SER A 69 -31.46 -3.34 1.09
CA SER A 69 -32.47 -2.59 1.83
C SER A 69 -33.79 -2.86 1.14
N LEU A 70 -34.45 -3.91 1.63
CA LEU A 70 -35.70 -4.48 1.17
C LEU A 70 -36.73 -3.38 0.86
N ASP A 71 -37.41 -3.50 -0.28
CA ASP A 71 -38.66 -2.83 -0.61
C ASP A 71 -38.62 -1.30 -0.85
N CYS A 72 -37.81 -0.81 -1.79
CA CYS A 72 -38.16 0.47 -2.41
C CYS A 72 -39.41 0.28 -3.29
N VAL A 73 -40.57 0.54 -2.71
CA VAL A 73 -41.88 0.71 -3.37
C VAL A 73 -41.80 1.71 -4.54
N GLU A 74 -40.71 2.49 -4.62
CA GLU A 74 -40.41 3.51 -5.62
C GLU A 74 -40.25 2.99 -7.06
N ASN A 75 -39.96 1.69 -7.27
CA ASN A 75 -39.81 1.15 -8.64
C ASN A 75 -41.13 0.66 -9.27
N ILE A 76 -42.23 0.64 -8.51
CA ILE A 76 -43.56 0.28 -9.03
C ILE A 76 -44.19 1.54 -9.63
N LEU A 77 -44.29 1.59 -10.95
CA LEU A 77 -44.86 2.73 -11.66
C LEU A 77 -46.39 2.73 -11.54
N SER A 78 -46.99 1.53 -11.65
CA SER A 78 -48.43 1.33 -11.58
C SER A 78 -48.74 -0.08 -11.07
N SER A 79 -49.89 -0.24 -10.41
CA SER A 79 -50.37 -1.55 -9.99
C SER A 79 -51.87 -1.65 -10.24
N ASP A 80 -52.24 -2.58 -11.12
CA ASP A 80 -53.62 -2.85 -11.50
C ASP A 80 -54.06 -4.18 -10.92
N LYS A 81 -55.22 -4.15 -10.25
CA LYS A 81 -55.87 -5.35 -9.71
C LYS A 81 -56.98 -5.74 -10.66
N GLN A 82 -56.87 -6.92 -11.26
CA GLN A 82 -57.91 -7.48 -12.12
C GLN A 82 -58.38 -8.80 -11.54
N VAL A 83 -59.71 -8.96 -11.48
CA VAL A 83 -60.35 -10.20 -11.05
C VAL A 83 -60.74 -10.95 -12.31
N ILE A 84 -60.07 -12.08 -12.55
CA ILE A 84 -60.28 -12.93 -13.72
C ILE A 84 -60.88 -14.24 -13.20
N GLY A 85 -62.20 -14.40 -13.41
CA GLY A 85 -62.94 -15.55 -12.86
C GLY A 85 -62.92 -15.57 -11.34
N ASP A 86 -62.44 -16.67 -10.75
CA ASP A 86 -62.38 -16.91 -9.31
C ASP A 86 -61.06 -16.45 -8.65
N HIS A 87 -60.16 -15.80 -9.41
CA HIS A 87 -58.84 -15.41 -8.94
C HIS A 87 -58.59 -13.91 -9.13
N SER A 88 -58.05 -13.27 -8.09
CA SER A 88 -57.55 -11.90 -8.16
C SER A 88 -56.07 -11.90 -8.49
N VAL A 89 -55.68 -11.29 -9.61
CA VAL A 89 -54.29 -11.11 -10.00
C VAL A 89 -53.92 -9.62 -9.89
N VAL A 90 -52.70 -9.35 -9.44
CA VAL A 90 -52.13 -8.00 -9.38
C VAL A 90 -51.04 -7.91 -10.44
N ILE A 91 -51.24 -7.04 -11.43
CA ILE A 91 -50.25 -6.73 -12.47
C ILE A 91 -49.51 -5.48 -12.00
N GLN A 92 -48.18 -5.52 -12.02
CA GLN A 92 -47.33 -4.40 -11.63
C GLN A 92 -46.41 -4.04 -12.79
N GLU A 93 -46.40 -2.77 -13.17
CA GLU A 93 -45.43 -2.22 -14.11
C GLU A 93 -44.23 -1.69 -13.33
N LEU A 94 -43.04 -2.17 -13.68
CA LEU A 94 -41.80 -1.83 -12.98
C LEU A 94 -40.92 -0.95 -13.86
N ASP A 95 -40.40 0.14 -13.30
CA ASP A 95 -39.33 0.91 -13.95
C ASP A 95 -37.99 0.20 -13.75
N LEU A 96 -37.62 -0.61 -14.75
CA LEU A 96 -36.39 -1.38 -14.71
C LEU A 96 -35.15 -0.48 -14.75
N CYS A 97 -35.21 0.74 -15.27
CA CYS A 97 -34.04 1.62 -15.42
C CYS A 97 -33.49 2.13 -14.09
N ASN A 98 -34.39 2.38 -13.14
CA ASN A 98 -34.05 2.80 -11.78
C ASN A 98 -33.95 1.62 -10.80
N SER A 99 -34.30 0.41 -11.25
CA SER A 99 -34.23 -0.79 -10.44
C SER A 99 -32.80 -1.32 -10.27
N HIS A 100 -32.58 -2.06 -9.20
CA HIS A 100 -31.34 -2.80 -9.01
C HIS A 100 -31.06 -3.84 -10.13
N TYR A 101 -32.10 -4.31 -10.81
CA TYR A 101 -31.96 -5.25 -11.91
C TYR A 101 -31.40 -4.59 -13.18
N PHE A 102 -31.29 -3.26 -13.21
CA PHE A 102 -30.63 -2.56 -14.30
C PHE A 102 -29.13 -2.84 -14.29
N MET A 103 -28.65 -3.61 -15.26
CA MET A 103 -27.22 -3.91 -15.42
C MET A 103 -26.41 -2.74 -16.03
N GLY A 104 -27.04 -1.56 -16.16
CA GLY A 104 -26.48 -0.38 -16.80
C GLY A 104 -26.74 -0.32 -18.30
N ALA A 105 -26.62 0.88 -18.87
CA ALA A 105 -26.66 1.05 -20.32
C ALA A 105 -25.51 0.27 -20.97
N CYS A 106 -25.79 -0.42 -22.08
CA CYS A 106 -24.77 -0.99 -22.96
C CYS A 106 -23.88 0.14 -23.48
N LYS A 107 -22.80 0.43 -22.76
CA LYS A 107 -21.72 1.27 -23.27
C LYS A 107 -20.98 0.44 -24.30
N GLU A 108 -20.94 0.94 -25.53
CA GLU A 108 -20.02 0.42 -26.54
C GLU A 108 -18.63 0.37 -25.91
N ARG A 109 -17.98 -0.79 -25.96
CA ARG A 109 -16.63 -1.00 -25.41
C ARG A 109 -15.59 -0.32 -26.31
N ASN A 110 -15.73 0.96 -26.57
CA ASN A 110 -14.74 1.76 -27.25
C ASN A 110 -14.72 3.13 -26.58
N SER A 111 -14.00 3.22 -25.48
CA SER A 111 -13.37 4.47 -25.10
C SER A 111 -11.89 4.19 -25.04
N ASP A 112 -11.17 4.89 -25.90
CA ASP A 112 -9.72 5.04 -25.91
C ASP A 112 -9.13 5.07 -24.49
N PRO A 113 -7.88 4.61 -24.29
CA PRO A 113 -7.29 4.51 -22.96
C PRO A 113 -7.44 5.84 -22.23
N ILE A 114 -8.17 5.84 -21.11
CA ILE A 114 -8.36 7.00 -20.25
C ILE A 114 -6.99 7.36 -19.68
N ILE A 115 -6.27 8.24 -20.37
CA ILE A 115 -5.09 8.92 -19.88
C ILE A 115 -5.59 10.09 -19.02
N SER A 116 -6.04 9.86 -17.79
CA SER A 116 -6.10 10.92 -16.74
C SER A 116 -6.62 10.49 -15.35
N ALA A 117 -6.57 9.22 -14.96
CA ALA A 117 -6.57 8.90 -13.54
C ALA A 117 -5.12 8.78 -13.10
N GLU A 118 -4.73 9.47 -12.04
CA GLU A 118 -3.42 9.36 -11.38
C GLU A 118 -3.23 7.94 -10.80
N GLU A 119 -3.14 6.96 -11.68
CA GLU A 119 -2.80 5.59 -11.36
C GLU A 119 -1.46 5.65 -10.61
N PRO A 120 -1.39 5.09 -9.39
CA PRO A 120 -0.18 5.13 -8.60
C PRO A 120 0.95 4.52 -9.44
N HIS A 121 2.09 5.21 -9.50
CA HIS A 121 3.29 4.86 -10.27
C HIS A 121 3.69 3.37 -10.18
N MET A 122 3.30 2.66 -9.10
CA MET A 122 3.54 1.23 -8.90
C MET A 122 2.27 0.47 -8.46
N SER A 123 2.11 -0.77 -8.94
CA SER A 123 1.02 -1.66 -8.50
C SER A 123 1.16 -2.12 -7.04
N LEU A 124 0.04 -2.37 -6.35
CA LEU A 124 0.02 -2.86 -4.95
C LEU A 124 0.91 -4.09 -4.75
N LYS A 125 0.85 -5.05 -5.66
CA LYS A 125 1.64 -6.29 -5.58
C LYS A 125 3.13 -5.99 -5.62
N LYS A 126 3.56 -5.02 -6.44
CA LYS A 126 4.96 -4.60 -6.52
C LYS A 126 5.37 -3.84 -5.27
N ALA A 127 4.54 -2.92 -4.77
CA ALA A 127 4.78 -2.22 -3.50
C ALA A 127 4.91 -3.20 -2.30
N LEU A 128 4.01 -4.19 -2.22
CA LEU A 128 4.03 -5.19 -1.15
C LEU A 128 5.29 -6.07 -1.20
N LYS A 129 5.79 -6.39 -2.40
CA LYS A 129 7.01 -7.19 -2.60
C LYS A 129 8.30 -6.43 -2.30
N MET A 130 8.27 -5.10 -2.38
CA MET A 130 9.38 -4.23 -1.99
C MET A 130 9.55 -4.10 -0.48
N ASN A 131 8.58 -4.53 0.33
CA ASN A 131 8.75 -4.56 1.78
C ASN A 131 9.99 -5.40 2.13
N PRO A 132 10.93 -4.86 2.93
CA PRO A 132 12.10 -5.61 3.34
C PRO A 132 11.65 -6.74 4.26
N MET A 133 11.37 -7.91 3.67
CA MET A 133 11.18 -9.13 4.43
C MET A 133 12.45 -9.35 5.24
N ARG A 134 12.30 -9.63 6.54
CA ARG A 134 13.35 -10.25 7.34
C ARG A 134 13.90 -11.41 6.52
N SER A 135 15.14 -11.30 6.06
CA SER A 135 15.77 -12.39 5.33
C SER A 135 15.78 -13.60 6.27
N LYS A 136 14.91 -14.57 6.02
CA LYS A 136 15.05 -15.90 6.60
C LYS A 136 16.32 -16.45 5.99
N LYS A 137 17.48 -16.11 6.57
CA LYS A 137 18.76 -16.72 6.24
C LYS A 137 18.55 -18.22 6.43
N ARG A 138 18.37 -18.94 5.32
CA ARG A 138 18.42 -20.39 5.32
C ARG A 138 19.86 -20.73 5.67
N PHE A 139 20.13 -20.98 6.95
CA PHE A 139 21.41 -21.47 7.41
C PHE A 139 21.60 -22.83 6.76
N ARG A 140 22.31 -22.88 5.64
CA ARG A 140 22.83 -24.15 5.13
C ARG A 140 23.86 -24.60 6.14
N ARG A 141 23.51 -25.57 6.99
CA ARG A 141 24.47 -26.23 7.88
C ARG A 141 25.55 -26.84 7.00
N SER A 142 26.72 -26.22 6.92
CA SER A 142 27.88 -26.88 6.36
C SER A 142 28.26 -28.01 7.31
N LYS A 143 28.21 -29.26 6.83
CA LYS A 143 28.79 -30.38 7.57
C LYS A 143 30.29 -30.09 7.67
N LYS A 144 30.77 -29.70 8.85
CA LYS A 144 32.20 -29.61 9.13
C LYS A 144 32.77 -31.01 8.98
N GLN A 145 33.51 -31.26 7.92
CA GLN A 145 34.41 -32.41 7.90
C GLN A 145 35.53 -32.10 8.90
N THR A 146 35.51 -32.76 10.05
CA THR A 146 36.64 -32.75 10.97
C THR A 146 37.76 -33.56 10.32
N SER A 147 38.78 -32.91 9.77
CA SER A 147 39.95 -33.62 9.26
C SER A 147 40.69 -34.23 10.45
N LYS A 148 40.76 -35.57 10.48
CA LYS A 148 41.52 -36.33 11.46
C LYS A 148 43.00 -36.29 11.11
N TYR A 149 43.70 -35.20 11.40
CA TYR A 149 45.16 -35.24 11.47
C TYR A 149 45.59 -35.38 12.93
N LYS A 150 45.73 -36.64 13.37
CA LYS A 150 46.51 -36.98 14.56
C LYS A 150 47.98 -36.66 14.25
N ARG A 151 48.53 -35.65 14.94
CA ARG A 151 49.98 -35.45 15.02
C ARG A 151 50.60 -36.72 15.60
N ARG A 152 51.43 -37.41 14.83
CA ARG A 152 52.32 -38.45 15.35
C ARG A 152 53.48 -37.73 16.05
N LYS A 153 53.87 -38.28 17.20
CA LYS A 153 55.00 -37.85 18.03
C LYS A 153 56.31 -37.91 17.27
#